data_AF-A0A3N5WNB5-F1
#
_entry.id   AF-A0A3N5WNB5-F1
#
_cell.length_a   1.000
_cell.length_b   1.000
_cell.length_c   1.000
_cell.angle_alpha   90.00
_cell.angle_beta   90.00
_cell.angle_gamma   90.00
#
_symmetry.space_group_name_H-M   'P 1'
#
loop_
_entity.id
_entity.type
_entity.pdbx_description
1 polymer ?
#
loop_
_entity_poly.entity_id
_entity_poly.type
_entity_poly.pdbx_seq_one_letter_code
_entity_poly.pdbx_strand_id
1 'polypeptide(L)'
;MDSIFDDEYGVQAAPVKMHMSWPGQDIFYQYNTVENNARRTYYAVNYVPSFRFDGKYIKDPSDFATYAQWYAFARTTIDTLADNPAPIRIELDHFINPPVAPDTIPDSIYVTIDVIAEQAVTGTLKLRGAIMEYNVRQAPVGVFYYIFRDMYPATTGEVLPNLNAGDSLHFEYAVRYDTVYYHTGRMMNTVWVQNDQTGTEYRKVYNAACGHISMVDTDVEEGIAPLYVALEQNAPNPFNPSTAIGFVLDQSGKVRLSVYAPTGRLVTDLVDGVVGQGAHQATWNGTDRFGRDVGSGVYYYRLDTDKTSLTRKMILVR
;
A
#
# COMPACT_ATOMS: atom_id res chain seq x y z
N MET A 1 -13.14 -22.63 3.79
CA MET A 1 -11.98 -22.15 4.58
C MET A 1 -12.03 -20.66 4.78
N ASP A 2 -12.48 -19.90 3.79
CA ASP A 2 -12.31 -18.45 3.81
C ASP A 2 -13.28 -17.69 4.75
N SER A 3 -14.45 -18.25 5.09
CA SER A 3 -15.48 -17.55 5.88
C SER A 3 -15.23 -17.43 7.39
N ILE A 4 -14.11 -17.94 7.93
CA ILE A 4 -13.81 -17.82 9.38
C ILE A 4 -13.44 -16.39 9.76
N PHE A 5 -12.89 -15.65 8.80
CA PHE A 5 -12.31 -14.33 9.01
C PHE A 5 -13.16 -13.23 8.40
N ASP A 6 -14.34 -13.54 7.85
CA ASP A 6 -15.22 -12.52 7.29
C ASP A 6 -15.94 -11.79 8.43
N ASP A 7 -15.80 -10.46 8.44
CA ASP A 7 -16.38 -9.53 9.43
C ASP A 7 -17.91 -9.68 9.57
N GLU A 8 -18.58 -10.30 8.59
CA GLU A 8 -20.02 -10.61 8.59
C GLU A 8 -20.44 -11.46 9.81
N TYR A 9 -19.49 -12.11 10.50
CA TYR A 9 -19.73 -12.91 11.70
C TYR A 9 -19.12 -12.36 13.00
N GLY A 10 -18.58 -11.13 13.00
CA GLY A 10 -18.12 -10.44 14.22
C GLY A 10 -16.89 -11.04 14.89
N VAL A 11 -16.01 -11.71 14.14
CA VAL A 11 -14.78 -12.32 14.65
C VAL A 11 -13.65 -11.28 14.70
N GLN A 12 -13.08 -11.03 15.87
CA GLN A 12 -11.97 -10.08 16.07
C GLN A 12 -10.63 -10.71 15.67
N ALA A 13 -10.38 -10.90 14.38
CA ALA A 13 -9.12 -11.45 13.88
C ALA A 13 -8.48 -10.55 12.83
N ALA A 14 -7.15 -10.52 12.81
CA ALA A 14 -6.35 -9.87 11.77
C ALA A 14 -5.71 -10.94 10.86
N PRO A 15 -6.41 -11.39 9.81
CA PRO A 15 -5.94 -12.48 8.98
C PRO A 15 -4.75 -12.08 8.09
N VAL A 16 -3.90 -13.07 7.78
CA VAL A 16 -2.94 -13.01 6.67
C VAL A 16 -2.91 -14.38 5.98
N LYS A 17 -3.34 -14.46 4.72
CA LYS A 17 -3.38 -15.72 3.96
C LYS A 17 -2.28 -15.79 2.92
N MET A 18 -1.29 -16.63 3.22
CA MET A 18 -0.12 -16.85 2.38
C MET A 18 -0.35 -18.08 1.49
N HIS A 19 -0.30 -17.90 0.18
CA HIS A 19 -0.39 -19.00 -0.77
C HIS A 19 0.96 -19.73 -0.89
N MET A 20 0.92 -21.01 -1.21
CA MET A 20 2.11 -21.85 -1.34
C MET A 20 2.19 -22.43 -2.75
N SER A 21 3.34 -23.02 -3.09
CA SER A 21 3.56 -23.60 -4.41
C SER A 21 2.67 -24.80 -4.74
N TRP A 22 1.81 -25.29 -3.83
CA TRP A 22 0.87 -26.38 -4.09
C TRP A 22 -0.46 -25.80 -4.56
N PRO A 23 -1.07 -26.30 -5.65
CA PRO A 23 -0.79 -27.57 -6.34
C PRO A 23 0.21 -27.49 -7.54
N GLY A 24 1.13 -26.54 -7.55
CA GLY A 24 2.21 -26.41 -8.56
C GLY A 24 2.02 -25.23 -9.53
N GLN A 25 0.79 -24.73 -9.62
CA GLN A 25 0.38 -23.64 -10.52
C GLN A 25 -0.51 -22.62 -9.79
N ASP A 26 -0.35 -22.49 -8.48
CA ASP A 26 -1.08 -21.47 -7.71
C ASP A 26 -0.58 -20.08 -8.14
N ILE A 27 -1.43 -19.34 -8.85
CA ILE A 27 -1.09 -18.02 -9.38
C ILE A 27 -0.81 -17.01 -8.26
N PHE A 28 -1.50 -17.11 -7.13
CA PHE A 28 -1.33 -16.19 -6.01
C PHE A 28 0.03 -16.38 -5.35
N TYR A 29 0.51 -17.62 -5.29
CA TYR A 29 1.89 -17.90 -4.91
C TYR A 29 2.90 -17.34 -5.92
N GLN A 30 2.66 -17.52 -7.22
CA GLN A 30 3.57 -17.06 -8.28
C GLN A 30 3.77 -15.54 -8.28
N TYR A 31 2.74 -14.77 -7.91
CA TYR A 31 2.84 -13.30 -7.80
C TYR A 31 3.80 -12.84 -6.71
N ASN A 32 3.91 -13.56 -5.60
CA ASN A 32 4.75 -13.16 -4.48
C ASN A 32 5.54 -14.36 -3.91
N THR A 33 6.34 -15.01 -4.76
CA THR A 33 7.09 -16.20 -4.34
C THR A 33 8.13 -15.89 -3.27
N VAL A 34 8.79 -14.73 -3.35
CA VAL A 34 9.89 -14.35 -2.45
C VAL A 34 9.39 -14.26 -1.01
N GLU A 35 8.32 -13.52 -0.78
CA GLU A 35 7.84 -13.27 0.58
C GLU A 35 7.02 -14.43 1.12
N ASN A 36 6.21 -15.11 0.28
CA ASN A 36 5.56 -16.36 0.67
C ASN A 36 6.59 -17.39 1.14
N ASN A 37 7.69 -17.57 0.40
CA ASN A 37 8.75 -18.50 0.79
C ASN A 37 9.49 -18.04 2.06
N ALA A 38 9.73 -16.73 2.22
CA ALA A 38 10.33 -16.19 3.44
C ALA A 38 9.45 -16.48 4.67
N ARG A 39 8.13 -16.28 4.59
CA ARG A 39 7.20 -16.57 5.69
C ARG A 39 7.01 -18.06 5.92
N ARG A 40 6.97 -18.87 4.87
CA ARG A 40 6.95 -20.34 4.97
C ARG A 40 8.14 -20.85 5.77
N THR A 41 9.35 -20.38 5.44
CA THR A 41 10.59 -20.71 6.16
C THR A 41 10.52 -20.19 7.59
N TYR A 42 10.10 -18.93 7.77
CA TYR A 42 9.97 -18.30 9.08
C TYR A 42 9.06 -19.08 10.01
N TYR A 43 7.95 -19.64 9.54
CA TYR A 43 7.00 -20.44 10.33
C TYR A 43 7.26 -21.95 10.30
N ALA A 44 8.31 -22.40 9.61
CA ALA A 44 8.63 -23.82 9.39
C ALA A 44 7.45 -24.64 8.85
N VAL A 45 6.72 -24.09 7.86
CA VAL A 45 5.56 -24.75 7.25
C VAL A 45 6.02 -25.61 6.06
N ASN A 46 5.63 -26.87 6.04
CA ASN A 46 5.96 -27.84 4.97
C ASN A 46 4.75 -28.55 4.37
N TYR A 47 3.53 -28.15 4.75
CA TYR A 47 2.28 -28.66 4.20
C TYR A 47 1.21 -27.55 4.16
N VAL A 48 0.15 -27.78 3.40
CA VAL A 48 -1.03 -26.90 3.35
C VAL A 48 -2.32 -27.73 3.48
N PRO A 49 -3.38 -27.18 4.09
CA PRO A 49 -3.41 -25.90 4.81
C PRO A 49 -2.72 -26.01 6.18
N SER A 50 -2.12 -24.90 6.66
CA SER A 50 -1.59 -24.80 8.02
C SER A 50 -1.84 -23.41 8.59
N PHE A 51 -2.25 -23.35 9.85
CA PHE A 51 -2.74 -22.16 10.54
C PHE A 51 -1.83 -21.79 11.71
N ARG A 52 -1.73 -20.48 11.96
CA ARG A 52 -1.04 -19.92 13.12
C ARG A 52 -1.99 -18.92 13.79
N PHE A 53 -2.18 -19.07 15.09
CA PHE A 53 -2.96 -18.16 15.94
C PHE A 53 -1.95 -17.39 16.80
N ASP A 54 -1.98 -16.06 16.73
CA ASP A 54 -0.96 -15.18 17.31
C ASP A 54 0.48 -15.62 17.03
N GLY A 55 0.71 -16.08 15.80
CA GLY A 55 1.99 -16.56 15.30
C GLY A 55 2.44 -17.92 15.84
N LYS A 56 1.61 -18.60 16.65
CA LYS A 56 1.86 -19.94 17.19
C LYS A 56 1.04 -20.99 16.47
N TYR A 57 1.62 -22.18 16.30
CA TYR A 57 0.85 -23.35 15.88
C TYR A 57 0.04 -23.86 17.06
N ILE A 58 -1.25 -24.14 16.83
CA ILE A 58 -2.13 -24.76 17.83
C ILE A 58 -2.70 -26.06 17.25
N LYS A 59 -3.57 -25.96 16.24
CA LYS A 59 -4.10 -27.10 15.47
C LYS A 59 -4.49 -26.69 14.05
N ASP A 60 -4.43 -27.65 13.14
CA ASP A 60 -4.82 -27.54 11.74
C ASP A 60 -6.10 -28.33 11.44
N PRO A 61 -6.77 -28.09 10.30
CA PRO A 61 -7.99 -28.83 9.92
C PRO A 61 -7.80 -30.35 9.92
N SER A 62 -6.60 -30.83 9.60
CA SER A 62 -6.25 -32.26 9.61
C SER A 62 -6.28 -32.91 11.00
N ASP A 63 -6.27 -32.10 12.07
CA ASP A 63 -6.34 -32.60 13.45
C ASP A 63 -7.78 -32.90 13.90
N PHE A 64 -8.76 -32.71 13.01
CA PHE A 64 -10.19 -32.88 13.30
C PHE A 64 -10.85 -33.82 12.29
N ALA A 65 -11.92 -34.51 12.72
CA ALA A 65 -12.63 -35.44 11.86
C ALA A 65 -13.49 -34.73 10.80
N THR A 66 -13.95 -33.51 11.09
CA THR A 66 -14.72 -32.70 10.15
C THR A 66 -14.27 -31.24 10.15
N TYR A 67 -14.48 -30.58 9.02
CA TYR A 67 -14.25 -29.15 8.88
C TYR A 67 -15.06 -28.32 9.89
N ALA A 68 -16.29 -28.73 10.20
CA ALA A 68 -17.15 -28.03 11.16
C ALA A 68 -16.57 -28.05 12.59
N GLN A 69 -15.93 -29.16 12.99
CA GLN A 69 -15.25 -29.25 14.29
C GLN A 69 -14.04 -28.33 14.34
N TRP A 70 -13.23 -28.33 13.28
CA TRP A 70 -12.10 -27.41 13.18
C TRP A 70 -12.56 -25.94 13.19
N TYR A 71 -13.61 -25.61 12.44
CA TYR A 71 -14.20 -24.26 12.39
C TYR A 71 -14.64 -23.79 13.78
N ALA A 72 -15.37 -24.63 14.52
CA ALA A 72 -15.80 -24.31 15.88
C ALA A 72 -14.59 -24.10 16.82
N PHE A 73 -13.58 -24.97 16.73
CA PHE A 73 -12.34 -24.83 17.49
C PHE A 73 -11.60 -23.52 17.18
N ALA A 74 -11.44 -23.19 15.89
CA ALA A 74 -10.75 -21.98 15.45
C ALA A 74 -11.45 -20.73 15.98
N ARG A 75 -12.78 -20.67 15.89
CA ARG A 75 -13.59 -19.57 16.44
C ARG A 75 -13.42 -19.43 17.95
N THR A 76 -13.62 -20.50 18.71
CA THR A 76 -13.44 -20.46 20.17
C THR A 76 -12.03 -20.06 20.57
N THR A 77 -11.02 -20.49 19.81
CA THR A 77 -9.62 -20.10 20.05
C THR A 77 -9.42 -18.61 19.84
N ILE A 78 -9.92 -18.04 18.73
CA ILE A 78 -9.85 -16.61 18.45
C ILE A 78 -10.58 -15.81 19.53
N ASP A 79 -11.81 -16.18 19.84
CA ASP A 79 -12.63 -15.47 20.85
C ASP A 79 -11.92 -15.48 22.22
N THR A 80 -11.35 -16.62 22.63
CA THR A 80 -10.59 -16.74 23.89
C THR A 80 -9.32 -15.88 23.89
N LEU A 81 -8.63 -15.76 22.75
CA LEU A 81 -7.43 -14.95 22.64
C LEU A 81 -7.77 -13.45 22.68
N ALA A 82 -8.85 -13.04 22.00
CA ALA A 82 -9.32 -11.65 21.95
C ALA A 82 -9.74 -11.11 23.33
N ASP A 83 -10.28 -11.97 24.21
CA ASP A 83 -10.64 -11.60 25.58
C ASP A 83 -9.43 -11.32 26.49
N ASN A 84 -8.21 -11.67 26.07
CA ASN A 84 -7.00 -11.38 26.85
C ASN A 84 -6.47 -9.98 26.50
N PRO A 85 -6.25 -9.10 27.51
CA PRO A 85 -5.69 -7.79 27.26
C PRO A 85 -4.29 -7.91 26.66
N ALA A 86 -4.13 -7.42 25.43
CA ALA A 86 -2.84 -7.35 24.75
C ALA A 86 -1.93 -6.32 25.44
N PRO A 87 -0.62 -6.61 25.63
CA PRO A 87 0.31 -5.66 26.23
C PRO A 87 0.67 -4.50 25.30
N ILE A 88 0.28 -4.60 24.02
CA ILE A 88 0.45 -3.58 22.98
C ILE A 88 -0.93 -3.29 22.40
N ARG A 89 -1.22 -2.03 22.15
CA ARG A 89 -2.32 -1.54 21.32
C ARG A 89 -1.73 -1.02 20.00
N ILE A 90 -2.42 -1.27 18.90
CA ILE A 90 -2.01 -0.76 17.58
C ILE A 90 -3.15 0.09 17.05
N GLU A 91 -2.85 1.35 16.76
CA GLU A 91 -3.72 2.21 15.97
C GLU A 91 -3.19 2.21 14.54
N LEU A 92 -4.08 1.94 13.59
CA LEU A 92 -3.75 1.80 12.18
C LEU A 92 -4.63 2.77 11.39
N ASP A 93 -4.00 3.66 10.65
CA ASP A 93 -4.64 4.39 9.57
C ASP A 93 -3.95 4.08 8.24
N HIS A 94 -4.72 4.03 7.18
CA HIS A 94 -4.23 3.66 5.87
C HIS A 94 -5.18 4.04 4.75
N PHE A 95 -4.60 4.61 3.70
CA PHE A 95 -5.37 5.08 2.58
C PHE A 95 -4.59 5.03 1.28
N ILE A 96 -5.35 4.99 0.19
CA ILE A 96 -4.85 5.25 -1.15
C ILE A 96 -5.40 6.62 -1.56
N ASN A 97 -4.49 7.51 -1.95
CA ASN A 97 -4.91 8.78 -2.53
C ASN A 97 -5.68 8.52 -3.83
N PRO A 98 -6.76 9.26 -4.11
CA PRO A 98 -7.41 9.17 -5.40
C PRO A 98 -6.42 9.54 -6.49
N PRO A 99 -6.60 8.98 -7.69
CA PRO A 99 -5.78 9.35 -8.82
C PRO A 99 -5.95 10.85 -9.09
N VAL A 100 -4.82 11.57 -9.19
CA VAL A 100 -4.81 13.04 -9.35
C VAL A 100 -5.40 13.47 -10.71
N ALA A 101 -5.39 12.56 -11.69
CA ALA A 101 -6.12 12.64 -12.95
C ALA A 101 -6.75 11.28 -13.31
N PRO A 102 -7.82 11.22 -14.15
CA PRO A 102 -8.56 9.99 -14.47
C PRO A 102 -7.72 8.81 -15.00
N ASP A 103 -6.54 9.10 -15.56
CA ASP A 103 -5.61 8.13 -16.13
C ASP A 103 -4.30 7.98 -15.32
N THR A 104 -4.19 8.69 -14.19
CA THR A 104 -3.10 8.45 -13.24
C THR A 104 -3.47 7.32 -12.31
N ILE A 105 -2.46 6.59 -11.88
CA ILE A 105 -2.61 5.45 -11.03
C ILE A 105 -2.03 5.86 -9.68
N PRO A 106 -2.77 5.75 -8.56
CA PRO A 106 -2.17 5.96 -7.26
C PRO A 106 -1.07 4.91 -7.08
N ASP A 107 0.16 5.32 -6.80
CA ASP A 107 1.30 4.41 -6.85
C ASP A 107 1.62 3.76 -5.50
N SER A 108 1.00 4.25 -4.43
CA SER A 108 1.33 3.89 -3.06
C SER A 108 0.10 3.83 -2.16
N ILE A 109 0.10 2.88 -1.24
CA ILE A 109 -0.74 2.85 -0.05
C ILE A 109 0.04 3.58 1.04
N TYR A 110 -0.55 4.62 1.61
CA TYR A 110 0.01 5.33 2.75
C TYR A 110 -0.49 4.65 4.01
N VAL A 111 0.42 4.36 4.94
CA VAL A 111 0.13 3.65 6.18
C VAL A 111 0.75 4.42 7.34
N THR A 112 -0.08 4.74 8.32
CA THR A 112 0.33 5.30 9.61
C THR A 112 0.04 4.28 10.70
N ILE A 113 1.04 4.00 11.53
CA ILE A 113 0.94 3.01 12.60
C ILE A 113 1.45 3.63 13.89
N ASP A 114 0.61 3.61 14.92
CA ASP A 114 1.01 3.89 16.29
C ASP A 114 1.01 2.59 17.10
N VAL A 115 2.19 2.22 17.59
CA VAL A 115 2.39 1.08 18.50
C VAL A 115 2.48 1.63 19.91
N ILE A 116 1.50 1.31 20.75
CA ILE A 116 1.35 1.86 22.11
C ILE A 116 1.47 0.71 23.11
N ALA A 117 2.45 0.77 24.00
CA ALA A 117 2.67 -0.25 25.01
C ALA A 117 1.77 0.00 26.23
N GLU A 118 0.69 -0.76 26.35
CA GLU A 118 -0.17 -0.75 27.54
C GLU A 118 0.53 -1.42 28.75
N GLN A 119 1.47 -2.33 28.47
CA GLN A 119 2.33 -2.99 29.45
C GLN A 119 3.75 -3.09 28.91
N ALA A 120 4.73 -3.31 29.79
CA ALA A 120 6.11 -3.49 29.36
C ALA A 120 6.27 -4.77 28.50
N VAL A 121 6.97 -4.66 27.37
CA VAL A 121 7.25 -5.76 26.45
C VAL A 121 8.73 -5.81 26.14
N THR A 122 9.33 -6.99 26.33
CA THR A 122 10.75 -7.23 26.08
C THR A 122 10.95 -8.38 25.10
N GLY A 123 11.98 -8.30 24.27
CA GLY A 123 12.44 -9.39 23.44
C GLY A 123 13.15 -8.92 22.19
N THR A 124 13.00 -9.67 21.10
CA THR A 124 13.46 -9.26 19.77
C THR A 124 12.23 -8.84 18.98
N LEU A 125 11.71 -7.66 19.28
CA LEU A 125 10.44 -7.19 18.77
C LEU A 125 10.54 -6.73 17.32
N LYS A 126 9.51 -7.04 16.54
CA LYS A 126 9.42 -6.72 15.11
C LYS A 126 8.04 -6.18 14.77
N LEU A 127 7.99 -5.03 14.11
CA LEU A 127 6.79 -4.53 13.43
C LEU A 127 6.77 -5.09 12.00
N ARG A 128 5.59 -5.58 11.59
CA ARG A 128 5.37 -6.15 10.26
C ARG A 128 4.02 -5.68 9.74
N GLY A 129 3.95 -5.44 8.44
CA GLY A 129 2.72 -5.15 7.73
C GLY A 129 2.59 -6.04 6.50
N ALA A 130 1.36 -6.45 6.20
CA ALA A 130 1.02 -7.26 5.04
C ALA A 130 -0.10 -6.57 4.26
N ILE A 131 0.18 -6.28 3.00
CA ILE A 131 -0.84 -5.85 2.05
C ILE A 131 -1.50 -7.11 1.48
N MET A 132 -2.82 -7.09 1.45
CA MET A 132 -3.64 -8.19 0.95
C MET A 132 -4.70 -7.71 -0.01
N GLU A 133 -5.25 -8.64 -0.79
CA GLU A 133 -6.41 -8.39 -1.62
C GLU A 133 -7.57 -9.32 -1.21
N TYR A 134 -8.74 -8.72 -1.05
CA TYR A 134 -9.97 -9.37 -0.62
C TYR A 134 -10.88 -9.66 -1.83
N ASN A 135 -11.64 -10.75 -1.77
CA ASN A 135 -12.65 -11.07 -2.79
C ASN A 135 -12.11 -11.07 -4.24
N VAL A 136 -11.07 -11.87 -4.48
CA VAL A 136 -10.49 -12.07 -5.81
C VAL A 136 -11.07 -13.31 -6.45
N ARG A 137 -11.63 -13.15 -7.64
CA ARG A 137 -12.20 -14.26 -8.41
C ARG A 137 -11.16 -14.84 -9.36
N GLN A 138 -10.87 -16.13 -9.21
CA GLN A 138 -10.08 -16.91 -10.16
C GLN A 138 -10.97 -17.94 -10.84
N ALA A 139 -11.28 -17.73 -12.12
CA ALA A 139 -11.99 -18.73 -12.91
C ALA A 139 -11.03 -19.87 -13.31
N PRO A 140 -11.45 -21.15 -13.29
CA PRO A 140 -12.75 -21.68 -12.87
C PRO A 140 -12.85 -22.04 -11.37
N VAL A 141 -11.83 -21.73 -10.57
CA VAL A 141 -11.64 -22.26 -9.21
C VAL A 141 -12.62 -21.69 -8.18
N GLY A 142 -12.82 -20.37 -8.15
CA GLY A 142 -13.71 -19.74 -7.18
C GLY A 142 -13.31 -18.33 -6.78
N VAL A 143 -13.78 -17.91 -5.61
CA VAL A 143 -13.46 -16.62 -4.97
C VAL A 143 -12.52 -16.91 -3.80
N PHE A 144 -11.52 -16.05 -3.64
CA PHE A 144 -10.50 -16.12 -2.62
C PHE A 144 -10.43 -14.80 -1.85
N TYR A 145 -10.14 -14.90 -0.55
CA TYR A 145 -10.07 -13.74 0.34
C TYR A 145 -8.69 -13.66 1.01
N TYR A 146 -8.30 -12.46 1.45
CA TYR A 146 -7.06 -12.17 2.18
C TYR A 146 -5.75 -12.56 1.47
N ILE A 147 -5.74 -12.51 0.13
CA ILE A 147 -4.57 -12.93 -0.65
C ILE A 147 -3.38 -12.04 -0.34
N PHE A 148 -2.33 -12.62 0.23
CA PHE A 148 -1.09 -11.93 0.52
C PHE A 148 -0.43 -11.39 -0.75
N ARG A 149 -0.28 -10.06 -0.83
CA ARG A 149 0.28 -9.34 -1.99
C ARG A 149 1.69 -8.83 -1.74
N ASP A 150 1.93 -8.22 -0.58
CA ASP A 150 3.22 -7.61 -0.27
C ASP A 150 3.48 -7.55 1.25
N MET A 151 4.75 -7.42 1.65
CA MET A 151 5.18 -7.25 3.04
C MET A 151 6.04 -5.99 3.21
N TYR A 152 5.74 -5.22 4.26
CA TYR A 152 6.46 -3.99 4.57
C TYR A 152 6.78 -3.88 6.06
N PRO A 153 7.75 -3.02 6.44
CA PRO A 153 8.66 -2.27 5.56
C PRO A 153 9.71 -3.14 4.86
N ALA A 154 9.83 -4.41 5.27
CA ALA A 154 10.66 -5.41 4.62
C ALA A 154 10.09 -6.80 4.89
N THR A 155 10.54 -7.79 4.12
CA THR A 155 10.11 -9.21 4.26
C THR A 155 10.31 -9.79 5.67
N THR A 156 11.23 -9.23 6.46
CA THR A 156 11.51 -9.65 7.84
C THR A 156 10.86 -8.75 8.89
N GLY A 157 10.29 -7.61 8.50
CA GLY A 157 9.84 -6.55 9.39
C GLY A 157 10.95 -5.66 9.94
N GLU A 158 10.54 -4.58 10.59
CA GLU A 158 11.39 -3.58 11.24
C GLU A 158 11.62 -3.92 12.72
N VAL A 159 12.86 -3.75 13.21
CA VAL A 159 13.20 -3.99 14.62
C VAL A 159 12.60 -2.89 15.49
N LEU A 160 11.91 -3.27 16.56
CA LEU A 160 11.46 -2.36 17.59
C LEU A 160 12.37 -2.43 18.83
N PRO A 161 12.55 -1.33 19.56
CA PRO A 161 13.14 -1.39 20.90
C PRO A 161 12.22 -2.17 21.85
N ASN A 162 12.76 -2.59 23.00
CA ASN A 162 11.91 -2.99 24.12
C ASN A 162 11.10 -1.79 24.60
N LEU A 163 9.87 -2.02 25.05
CA LEU A 163 8.92 -1.00 25.43
C LEU A 163 8.59 -1.10 26.91
N ASN A 164 8.52 0.04 27.59
CA ASN A 164 7.92 0.16 28.92
C ASN A 164 6.42 0.48 28.78
N ALA A 165 5.67 0.29 29.86
CA ALA A 165 4.27 0.71 29.90
C ALA A 165 4.17 2.23 29.70
N GLY A 166 3.33 2.65 28.75
CA GLY A 166 3.13 4.04 28.35
C GLY A 166 4.00 4.51 27.18
N ASP A 167 4.99 3.72 26.74
CA ASP A 167 5.79 4.07 25.57
C ASP A 167 4.94 3.99 24.29
N SER A 168 5.17 4.90 23.34
CA SER A 168 4.57 4.86 22.01
C SER A 168 5.62 5.04 20.93
N LEU A 169 5.39 4.38 19.78
CA LEU A 169 6.20 4.50 18.58
C LEU A 169 5.30 4.79 17.39
N HIS A 170 5.69 5.77 16.57
CA HIS A 170 4.95 6.20 15.40
C HIS A 170 5.71 5.86 14.12
N PHE A 171 5.01 5.32 13.13
CA PHE A 171 5.57 4.90 11.85
C PHE A 171 4.73 5.38 10.68
N GLU A 172 5.39 5.84 9.63
CA GLU A 172 4.78 6.20 8.36
C GLU A 172 5.46 5.42 7.24
N TYR A 173 4.65 4.76 6.40
CA TYR A 173 5.14 4.02 5.24
C TYR A 173 4.37 4.39 3.98
N ALA A 174 5.08 4.43 2.85
CA ALA A 174 4.50 4.45 1.52
C ALA A 174 4.78 3.11 0.84
N VAL A 175 3.77 2.24 0.80
CA VAL A 175 3.88 0.90 0.23
C VAL A 175 3.48 0.96 -1.24
N ARG A 176 4.46 0.81 -2.13
CA ARG A 176 4.19 0.81 -3.57
C ARG A 176 3.43 -0.44 -3.96
N TYR A 177 2.48 -0.29 -4.88
CA TYR A 177 1.65 -1.41 -5.29
C TYR A 177 1.45 -1.44 -6.80
N ASP A 178 1.37 -2.64 -7.38
CA ASP A 178 1.22 -2.81 -8.83
C ASP A 178 -0.26 -2.82 -9.21
N THR A 179 -0.66 -1.77 -9.88
CA THR A 179 -2.05 -1.47 -10.23
C THR A 179 -2.53 -2.21 -11.47
N VAL A 180 -1.62 -2.87 -12.19
CA VAL A 180 -2.00 -3.82 -13.24
C VAL A 180 -2.70 -5.03 -12.62
N TYR A 181 -2.38 -5.36 -11.37
CA TYR A 181 -2.83 -6.58 -10.71
C TYR A 181 -3.75 -6.34 -9.52
N TYR A 182 -3.72 -5.17 -8.89
CA TYR A 182 -4.43 -4.91 -7.65
C TYR A 182 -5.65 -4.02 -7.87
N HIS A 183 -6.82 -4.50 -7.44
CA HIS A 183 -8.03 -3.70 -7.42
C HIS A 183 -8.08 -2.90 -6.12
N THR A 184 -7.87 -1.58 -6.19
CA THR A 184 -7.78 -0.69 -5.01
C THR A 184 -8.95 -0.82 -4.05
N GLY A 185 -10.18 -0.95 -4.55
CA GLY A 185 -11.39 -1.18 -3.73
C GLY A 185 -11.48 -2.54 -3.04
N ARG A 186 -10.44 -3.37 -3.12
CA ARG A 186 -10.34 -4.70 -2.49
C ARG A 186 -9.11 -4.84 -1.62
N MET A 187 -8.30 -3.79 -1.50
CA MET A 187 -7.05 -3.85 -0.78
C MET A 187 -7.32 -3.82 0.73
N MET A 188 -6.55 -4.62 1.46
CA MET A 188 -6.56 -4.68 2.92
C MET A 188 -5.14 -4.60 3.44
N ASN A 189 -5.02 -4.19 4.69
CA ASN A 189 -3.78 -4.15 5.41
C ASN A 189 -3.94 -4.87 6.74
N THR A 190 -2.94 -5.67 7.10
CA THR A 190 -2.79 -6.23 8.44
C THR A 190 -1.41 -5.86 8.97
N VAL A 191 -1.36 -5.22 10.12
CA VAL A 191 -0.13 -4.86 10.84
C VAL A 191 -0.07 -5.62 12.15
N TRP A 192 1.12 -6.06 12.56
CA TRP A 192 1.27 -6.77 13.82
C TRP A 192 2.66 -6.60 14.41
N VAL A 193 2.73 -6.68 15.74
CA VAL A 193 3.99 -6.74 16.49
C VAL A 193 4.25 -8.18 16.91
N GLN A 194 5.43 -8.70 16.56
CA GLN A 194 5.80 -10.09 16.81
C GLN A 194 7.19 -10.20 17.44
N ASN A 195 7.36 -11.18 18.32
CA ASN A 195 8.61 -11.44 19.03
C ASN A 195 9.43 -12.53 18.31
N ASP A 196 10.62 -12.20 17.86
CA ASP A 196 11.57 -13.12 17.24
C ASP A 196 12.57 -13.69 18.26
N GLN A 197 12.42 -13.37 19.56
CA GLN A 197 13.27 -13.94 20.62
C GLN A 197 13.10 -15.46 20.66
N THR A 198 14.22 -16.19 20.62
CA THR A 198 14.22 -17.65 20.70
C THR A 198 13.63 -18.16 22.00
N GLY A 199 13.11 -19.40 22.00
CA GLY A 199 12.52 -20.02 23.18
C GLY A 199 11.00 -19.96 23.16
N THR A 200 10.37 -19.78 24.33
CA THR A 200 8.91 -19.80 24.48
C THR A 200 8.23 -18.61 23.80
N GLU A 201 8.87 -17.46 23.73
CA GLU A 201 8.32 -16.26 23.10
C GLU A 201 8.43 -16.28 21.56
N TYR A 202 9.16 -17.23 20.98
CA TYR A 202 9.48 -17.19 19.55
C TYR A 202 8.23 -17.23 18.66
N ARG A 203 8.10 -16.22 17.78
CA ARG A 203 6.97 -15.97 16.86
C ARG A 203 5.68 -15.51 17.53
N LYS A 204 5.65 -15.26 18.84
CA LYS A 204 4.45 -14.74 19.52
C LYS A 204 4.08 -13.37 18.94
N VAL A 205 2.83 -13.22 18.51
CA VAL A 205 2.25 -11.93 18.16
C VAL A 205 1.66 -11.32 19.43
N TYR A 206 1.99 -10.05 19.71
CA TYR A 206 1.49 -9.36 20.90
C TYR A 206 0.18 -8.64 20.64
N ASN A 207 0.02 -8.06 19.45
CA ASN A 207 -1.25 -7.57 18.94
C ASN A 207 -1.15 -7.39 17.42
N ALA A 208 -2.31 -7.24 16.77
CA ALA A 208 -2.46 -6.94 15.37
C ALA A 208 -3.63 -5.98 15.14
N ALA A 209 -3.56 -5.18 14.08
CA ALA A 209 -4.66 -4.37 13.59
C ALA A 209 -4.84 -4.63 12.09
N CYS A 210 -6.07 -4.62 11.62
CA CYS A 210 -6.36 -4.79 10.20
C CYS A 210 -7.54 -3.95 9.76
N GLY A 211 -7.64 -3.72 8.45
CA GLY A 211 -8.76 -3.01 7.85
C GLY A 211 -8.76 -3.10 6.33
N HIS A 212 -9.88 -2.70 5.74
CA HIS A 212 -9.93 -2.33 4.33
C HIS A 212 -9.21 -1.00 4.13
N ILE A 213 -8.34 -0.94 3.14
CA ILE A 213 -7.65 0.29 2.79
C ILE A 213 -8.66 1.24 2.16
N SER A 214 -8.83 2.39 2.79
CA SER A 214 -9.76 3.42 2.31
C SER A 214 -9.23 4.07 1.03
N MET A 215 -10.09 4.23 0.04
CA MET A 215 -9.87 5.26 -0.98
C MET A 215 -10.30 6.56 -0.33
N VAL A 216 -9.42 7.57 -0.28
CA VAL A 216 -9.88 8.90 0.15
C VAL A 216 -10.88 9.38 -0.89
N ASP A 217 -12.15 9.48 -0.51
CA ASP A 217 -13.14 10.20 -1.30
C ASP A 217 -12.79 11.69 -1.20
N THR A 218 -12.60 12.34 -2.34
CA THR A 218 -12.20 13.76 -2.42
C THR A 218 -13.24 14.73 -1.84
N ASP A 219 -14.34 14.25 -1.26
CA ASP A 219 -15.39 15.05 -0.64
C ASP A 219 -15.15 15.34 0.86
N VAL A 220 -13.98 15.00 1.42
CA VAL A 220 -13.57 15.50 2.74
C VAL A 220 -12.44 16.52 2.59
N GLU A 221 -12.82 17.80 2.57
CA GLU A 221 -11.93 18.93 2.84
C GLU A 221 -11.42 18.85 4.30
N GLU A 222 -10.44 17.99 4.56
CA GLU A 222 -9.49 18.17 5.67
C GLU A 222 -8.06 17.98 5.14
N GLY A 223 -7.54 19.05 4.54
CA GLY A 223 -6.16 19.53 4.68
C GLY A 223 -4.99 18.54 4.76
N ILE A 224 -4.93 17.46 3.99
CA ILE A 224 -3.69 16.71 3.82
C ILE A 224 -2.82 17.43 2.78
N ALA A 225 -1.81 18.13 3.27
CA ALA A 225 -0.77 18.74 2.46
C ALA A 225 -0.02 17.68 1.63
N PRO A 226 0.22 17.87 0.32
CA PRO A 226 1.04 16.96 -0.46
C PRO A 226 2.45 16.87 0.14
N LEU A 227 3.01 15.66 0.23
CA LEU A 227 4.36 15.42 0.75
C LEU A 227 5.43 15.32 -0.34
N TYR A 228 5.06 15.44 -1.61
CA TYR A 228 5.96 15.28 -2.75
C TYR A 228 5.66 16.26 -3.89
N VAL A 229 6.69 16.55 -4.68
CA VAL A 229 6.55 17.29 -5.95
C VAL A 229 6.29 16.27 -7.06
N ALA A 230 5.23 16.47 -7.83
CA ALA A 230 4.95 15.67 -9.02
C ALA A 230 4.73 16.57 -10.23
N LEU A 231 5.15 16.08 -11.38
CA LEU A 231 4.65 16.53 -12.67
C LEU A 231 3.67 15.43 -13.12
N GLU A 232 2.71 15.69 -14.00
CA GLU A 232 1.81 14.67 -14.54
C GLU A 232 2.01 14.38 -16.02
N GLN A 233 1.32 13.32 -16.47
CA GLN A 233 0.93 13.04 -17.85
C GLN A 233 0.19 14.23 -18.49
N ASN A 234 0.71 14.92 -19.51
CA ASN A 234 -0.14 15.87 -20.25
C ASN A 234 -1.34 15.13 -20.88
N ALA A 235 -2.55 15.70 -20.80
CA ALA A 235 -3.79 15.09 -21.30
C ALA A 235 -4.59 16.09 -22.16
N PRO A 236 -5.00 15.73 -23.38
CA PRO A 236 -4.69 14.46 -24.09
C PRO A 236 -3.21 14.38 -24.52
N ASN A 237 -2.74 13.17 -24.90
CA ASN A 237 -1.44 12.95 -25.57
C ASN A 237 -1.52 11.70 -26.48
N PRO A 238 -1.39 11.81 -27.82
CA PRO A 238 -1.13 13.04 -28.59
C PRO A 238 -2.28 14.06 -28.50
N PHE A 239 -1.97 15.35 -28.67
CA PHE A 239 -2.95 16.43 -28.54
C PHE A 239 -3.04 17.30 -29.80
N ASN A 240 -4.20 17.94 -29.98
CA ASN A 240 -4.49 18.87 -31.08
C ASN A 240 -5.57 19.90 -30.69
N PRO A 241 -5.30 21.22 -30.69
CA PRO A 241 -4.00 21.87 -30.54
C PRO A 241 -3.65 22.14 -29.07
N SER A 242 -4.52 21.78 -28.12
CA SER A 242 -4.33 22.06 -26.69
C SER A 242 -4.20 20.81 -25.83
N THR A 243 -3.42 20.92 -24.75
CA THR A 243 -3.24 19.89 -23.72
C THR A 243 -3.09 20.55 -22.36
N ALA A 244 -3.57 19.87 -21.32
CA ALA A 244 -3.39 20.28 -19.94
C ALA A 244 -2.21 19.51 -19.33
N ILE A 245 -1.41 20.20 -18.52
CA ILE A 245 -0.24 19.68 -17.81
C ILE A 245 -0.49 19.90 -16.31
N GLY A 246 -0.75 18.81 -15.58
CA GLY A 246 -0.89 18.82 -14.13
C GLY A 246 0.47 18.78 -13.42
N PHE A 247 0.57 19.41 -12.26
CA PHE A 247 1.70 19.27 -11.34
C PHE A 247 1.27 19.50 -9.89
N VAL A 248 1.98 18.88 -8.94
CA VAL A 248 1.72 18.96 -7.49
C VAL A 248 2.95 19.51 -6.79
N LEU A 249 2.74 20.37 -5.79
CA LEU A 249 3.80 20.93 -4.95
C LEU A 249 3.63 20.48 -3.51
N ASP A 250 4.74 19.99 -2.93
CA ASP A 250 4.85 19.59 -1.52
C ASP A 250 4.88 20.77 -0.56
N GLN A 251 5.19 21.97 -1.06
CA GLN A 251 5.22 23.21 -0.31
C GLN A 251 5.05 24.39 -1.27
N SER A 252 4.57 25.53 -0.76
CA SER A 252 4.56 26.78 -1.53
C SER A 252 5.98 27.21 -1.87
N GLY A 253 6.24 27.58 -3.13
CA GLY A 253 7.61 27.89 -3.55
C GLY A 253 7.71 28.45 -4.96
N LYS A 254 8.94 28.76 -5.38
CA LYS A 254 9.19 29.22 -6.74
C LYS A 254 9.13 28.02 -7.70
N VAL A 255 8.34 28.16 -8.75
CA VAL A 255 8.11 27.13 -9.74
C VAL A 255 8.24 27.71 -11.14
N ARG A 256 8.88 26.93 -12.01
CA ARG A 256 8.91 27.20 -13.45
C ARG A 256 8.49 25.97 -14.24
N LEU A 257 7.38 26.06 -14.96
CA LEU A 257 6.93 25.04 -15.90
C LEU A 257 7.21 25.54 -17.33
N SER A 258 8.13 24.89 -18.03
CA SER A 258 8.62 25.30 -19.34
C SER A 258 8.42 24.22 -20.39
N VAL A 259 8.16 24.61 -21.64
CA VAL A 259 8.11 23.72 -22.82
C VAL A 259 9.37 23.89 -23.66
N TYR A 260 9.94 22.79 -24.13
CA TYR A 260 11.16 22.70 -24.91
C TYR A 260 10.95 21.89 -26.20
N ALA A 261 11.62 22.31 -27.27
CA ALA A 261 11.76 21.54 -28.49
C ALA A 261 12.71 20.33 -28.28
N PRO A 262 12.74 19.33 -29.18
CA PRO A 262 13.67 18.20 -29.10
C PRO A 262 15.15 18.60 -29.08
N THR A 263 15.46 19.79 -29.61
CA THR A 263 16.81 20.38 -29.58
C THR A 263 17.20 20.96 -28.22
N GLY A 264 16.32 20.90 -27.22
CA GLY A 264 16.50 21.55 -25.92
C GLY A 264 16.21 23.05 -25.93
N ARG A 265 15.76 23.61 -27.06
CA ARG A 265 15.41 25.04 -27.16
C ARG A 265 14.10 25.31 -26.42
N LEU A 266 14.12 26.28 -25.50
CA LEU A 266 12.92 26.80 -24.84
C LEU A 266 11.91 27.33 -25.88
N VAL A 267 10.68 26.82 -25.83
CA VAL A 267 9.56 27.21 -26.68
C VAL A 267 8.74 28.29 -25.98
N THR A 268 8.30 28.01 -24.75
CA THR A 268 7.57 28.95 -23.89
C THR A 268 7.65 28.53 -22.43
N ASP A 269 7.45 29.48 -21.53
CA ASP A 269 7.11 29.21 -20.14
C ASP A 269 5.58 29.21 -20.01
N LEU A 270 5.03 28.25 -19.28
CA LEU A 270 3.61 28.15 -18.94
C LEU A 270 3.34 28.70 -17.54
N VAL A 271 4.30 28.52 -16.64
CA VAL A 271 4.30 29.06 -15.27
C VAL A 271 5.72 29.53 -14.96
N ASP A 272 5.86 30.73 -14.41
CA ASP A 272 7.11 31.24 -13.85
C ASP A 272 6.77 32.19 -12.69
N GLY A 273 6.80 31.68 -11.45
CA GLY A 273 6.35 32.44 -10.30
C GLY A 273 6.30 31.65 -9.00
N VAL A 274 5.75 32.28 -7.96
CA VAL A 274 5.46 31.62 -6.68
C VAL A 274 4.09 30.97 -6.76
N VAL A 275 4.04 29.67 -6.50
CA VAL A 275 2.83 28.85 -6.56
C VAL A 275 2.60 28.24 -5.19
N GLY A 276 1.35 28.21 -4.73
CA GLY A 276 0.98 27.64 -3.44
C GLY A 276 1.17 26.12 -3.39
N GLN A 277 1.32 25.55 -2.20
CA GLN A 277 1.26 24.11 -1.99
C GLN A 277 -0.05 23.52 -2.56
N GLY A 278 -0.02 22.31 -3.12
CA GLY A 278 -1.20 21.66 -3.69
C GLY A 278 -1.07 21.27 -5.16
N ALA A 279 -2.18 20.84 -5.76
CA ALA A 279 -2.29 20.49 -7.17
C ALA A 279 -2.57 21.73 -8.04
N HIS A 280 -1.93 21.77 -9.20
CA HIS A 280 -1.99 22.87 -10.17
C HIS A 280 -2.07 22.33 -11.59
N GLN A 281 -2.60 23.14 -12.49
CA GLN A 281 -2.72 22.79 -13.90
C GLN A 281 -2.36 23.98 -14.78
N ALA A 282 -1.58 23.73 -15.83
CA ALA A 282 -1.28 24.70 -16.87
C ALA A 282 -1.67 24.15 -18.25
N THR A 283 -2.16 25.01 -19.13
CA THR A 283 -2.58 24.61 -20.48
C THR A 283 -1.57 25.10 -21.52
N TRP A 284 -1.18 24.23 -22.44
CA TRP A 284 -0.40 24.62 -23.61
C TRP A 284 -1.20 24.43 -24.89
N ASN A 285 -1.23 25.46 -25.75
CA ASN A 285 -2.01 25.49 -26.99
C ASN A 285 -1.15 25.29 -28.25
N GLY A 286 0.05 24.70 -28.10
CA GLY A 286 0.94 24.46 -29.24
C GLY A 286 1.55 25.74 -29.83
N THR A 287 1.77 26.77 -29.00
CA THR A 287 2.36 28.05 -29.42
C THR A 287 3.70 28.33 -28.74
N ASP A 288 4.58 29.10 -29.39
CA ASP A 288 5.80 29.64 -28.81
C ASP A 288 5.52 30.88 -27.93
N ARG A 289 6.55 31.40 -27.26
CA ARG A 289 6.48 32.62 -26.43
C ARG A 289 6.00 33.89 -27.16
N PHE A 290 5.95 33.88 -28.49
CA PHE A 290 5.44 34.99 -29.31
C PHE A 290 4.01 34.73 -29.82
N GLY A 291 3.36 33.66 -29.34
CA GLY A 291 2.02 33.27 -29.74
C GLY A 291 1.95 32.61 -31.12
N ARG A 292 3.09 32.19 -31.71
CA ARG A 292 3.12 31.56 -33.03
C ARG A 292 3.01 30.05 -32.89
N ASP A 293 2.24 29.43 -33.77
CA ASP A 293 2.09 27.98 -33.81
C ASP A 293 3.44 27.28 -34.03
N VAL A 294 3.68 26.22 -33.26
CA VAL A 294 4.81 25.31 -33.48
C VAL A 294 4.36 24.07 -34.26
N GLY A 295 5.28 23.45 -35.01
CA GLY A 295 4.96 22.31 -35.88
C GLY A 295 4.65 21.02 -35.11
N SER A 296 3.96 20.09 -35.76
CA SER A 296 3.70 18.73 -35.25
C SER A 296 5.02 18.03 -34.89
N GLY A 297 5.04 17.31 -33.77
CA GLY A 297 6.25 16.63 -33.30
C GLY A 297 6.29 16.38 -31.80
N VAL A 298 7.44 15.86 -31.35
CA VAL A 298 7.72 15.64 -29.93
C VAL A 298 8.15 16.95 -29.29
N TYR A 299 7.63 17.22 -28.10
CA TYR A 299 8.06 18.31 -27.24
C TYR A 299 8.31 17.76 -25.83
N TYR A 300 9.10 18.48 -25.06
CA TYR A 300 9.36 18.17 -23.66
C TYR A 300 8.82 19.30 -22.79
N TYR A 301 8.28 18.99 -21.64
CA TYR A 301 7.95 20.00 -20.63
C TYR A 301 8.65 19.64 -19.33
N ARG A 302 9.09 20.67 -18.62
CA ARG A 302 9.89 20.53 -17.41
C ARG A 302 9.35 21.43 -16.32
N LEU A 303 9.16 20.85 -15.15
CA LEU A 303 8.83 21.52 -13.91
C LEU A 303 10.11 21.66 -13.07
N ASP A 304 10.56 22.89 -12.88
CA ASP A 304 11.67 23.23 -12.00
C ASP A 304 11.10 23.84 -10.70
N THR A 305 11.48 23.26 -9.55
CA THR A 305 11.23 23.80 -8.20
C THR A 305 12.57 24.00 -7.47
N ASP A 306 12.54 24.55 -6.25
CA ASP A 306 13.75 24.71 -5.44
C ASP A 306 14.42 23.35 -5.07
N LYS A 307 13.65 22.25 -5.04
CA LYS A 307 14.12 20.92 -4.62
C LYS A 307 14.35 19.95 -5.77
N THR A 308 13.61 20.06 -6.87
CA THR A 308 13.61 19.05 -7.93
C THR A 308 13.34 19.62 -9.32
N SER A 309 13.74 18.87 -10.34
CA SER A 309 13.44 19.14 -11.74
C SER A 309 12.87 17.88 -12.38
N LEU A 310 11.61 17.94 -12.82
CA LEU A 310 10.89 16.81 -13.43
C LEU A 310 10.61 17.12 -14.90
N THR A 311 10.89 16.18 -15.79
CA THR A 311 10.68 16.34 -17.24
C THR A 311 9.81 15.23 -17.80
N ARG A 312 8.88 15.57 -18.69
CA ARG A 312 8.12 14.60 -19.49
C ARG A 312 8.04 15.02 -20.96
N LYS A 313 7.64 14.08 -21.81
CA LYS A 313 7.47 14.27 -23.25
C LYS A 313 5.98 14.34 -23.62
N MET A 314 5.66 15.08 -24.66
CA MET A 314 4.32 15.17 -25.26
C MET A 314 4.42 15.15 -26.79
N ILE A 315 3.33 14.78 -27.45
CA ILE A 315 3.24 14.70 -28.91
C ILE A 315 2.14 15.66 -29.38
N LEU A 316 2.55 16.69 -30.13
CA LEU A 316 1.64 17.59 -30.82
C LEU A 316 1.31 17.03 -32.19
N VAL A 317 0.03 16.88 -32.49
CA VAL A 317 -0.50 16.53 -33.81
C VAL A 317 -1.31 17.71 -34.31
N ARG A 318 -0.95 18.22 -35.46
CA ARG A 318 -1.63 19.31 -36.15
C ARG A 318 -1.64 19.06 -37.64
#